data_AF-A0A958FSI4-F1
#
_entry.id   AF-A0A958FSI4-F1
#
_cell.length_a   1.000
_cell.length_b   1.000
_cell.length_c   1.000
_cell.angle_alpha   90.00
_cell.angle_beta   90.00
_cell.angle_gamma   90.00
#
_symmetry.space_group_name_H-M   'P 1'
#
loop_
_entity.id
_entity.type
_entity.pdbx_description
1 polymer ?
#
loop_
_entity_poly.entity_id
_entity_poly.type
_entity_poly.pdbx_seq_one_letter_code
_entity_poly.pdbx_strand_id
1 'polypeptide(L)'
;MKKNKACGEWHSPISAEMLSGGSVRLGDIAIENETVYWIESCPTEQGRNSIFRKKPGETPENLLDAPFNVRSRVHEYGGGAMLVTPGGIFFSNDGDRQIYSFQPGDSPKQLTNSPESRFTDFCFDERRNRLFTVREVHEPNAAEPQNVICAIDLNTQNDITDLVSGADFYSNPTISPDGNRLAFLCWHHP
;
A
#
# COMPACT_ATOMS: atom_id res chain seq x y z
N MET A 1 -30.87 3.95 40.69
CA MET A 1 -30.77 5.42 40.87
C MET A 1 -29.45 5.89 40.29
N LYS A 2 -29.46 6.87 39.37
CA LYS A 2 -28.24 7.51 38.88
C LYS A 2 -27.66 8.35 40.04
N LYS A 3 -26.35 8.23 40.32
CA LYS A 3 -25.65 9.03 41.34
C LYS A 3 -24.99 10.23 40.67
N ASN A 4 -25.20 11.43 41.22
CA ASN A 4 -24.46 12.62 40.79
C ASN A 4 -23.01 12.52 41.29
N LYS A 5 -22.05 12.75 40.41
CA LYS A 5 -20.60 12.74 40.65
C LYS A 5 -19.93 13.85 39.84
N ALA A 6 -18.79 14.34 40.30
CA ALA A 6 -18.01 15.33 39.56
C ALA A 6 -17.59 14.81 38.18
N CYS A 7 -17.41 15.72 37.22
CA CYS A 7 -16.88 15.39 35.90
C CYS A 7 -15.53 14.69 36.04
N GLY A 8 -15.36 13.53 35.39
CA GLY A 8 -14.14 12.71 35.45
C GLY A 8 -14.15 11.57 36.49
N GLU A 9 -15.11 11.54 37.43
CA GLU A 9 -15.17 10.50 38.49
C GLU A 9 -16.22 9.41 38.23
N TRP A 10 -16.85 9.45 37.06
CA TRP A 10 -17.79 8.43 36.64
C TRP A 10 -17.03 7.15 36.35
N HIS A 11 -17.52 6.04 36.89
CA HIS A 11 -16.97 4.74 36.57
C HIS A 11 -17.20 4.47 35.09
N SER A 12 -16.11 4.37 34.33
CA SER A 12 -16.14 3.98 32.92
C SER A 12 -15.97 2.46 32.83
N PRO A 13 -16.88 1.73 32.15
CA PRO A 13 -16.65 0.33 31.81
C PRO A 13 -15.60 0.17 30.70
N ILE A 14 -15.20 1.26 30.04
CA ILE A 14 -14.15 1.30 29.02
C ILE A 14 -12.81 1.51 29.73
N SER A 15 -11.95 0.50 29.75
CA SER A 15 -10.61 0.56 30.33
C SER A 15 -9.56 1.07 29.34
N ALA A 16 -8.38 1.46 29.83
CA ALA A 16 -7.26 1.83 28.96
C ALA A 16 -6.82 0.65 28.07
N GLU A 17 -6.91 -0.57 28.58
CA GLU A 17 -6.62 -1.82 27.87
C GLU A 17 -7.63 -2.11 26.76
N MET A 18 -8.90 -1.74 26.94
CA MET A 18 -9.90 -1.84 25.86
C MET A 18 -9.61 -0.86 24.71
N LEU A 19 -9.03 0.29 25.02
CA LEU A 19 -8.60 1.27 24.01
C LEU A 19 -7.27 0.85 23.35
N SER A 20 -6.36 0.24 24.11
CA SER A 20 -5.05 -0.21 23.61
C SER A 20 -5.07 -1.62 23.01
N GLY A 21 -6.14 -2.38 23.21
CA GLY A 21 -6.36 -3.75 22.72
C GLY A 21 -6.43 -3.90 21.19
N GLY A 22 -6.05 -2.86 20.45
CA GLY A 22 -5.86 -2.90 19.02
C GLY A 22 -7.19 -2.82 18.27
N SER A 23 -7.63 -1.61 17.92
CA SER A 23 -8.68 -1.46 16.92
C SER A 23 -8.14 -1.97 15.58
N VAL A 24 -8.84 -2.93 14.97
CA VAL A 24 -8.60 -3.30 13.58
C VAL A 24 -9.02 -2.14 12.67
N ARG A 25 -8.14 -1.74 11.77
CA ARG A 25 -8.41 -0.77 10.71
C ARG A 25 -8.38 -1.49 9.36
N LEU A 26 -9.39 -1.24 8.55
CA LEU A 26 -9.49 -1.74 7.19
C LEU A 26 -9.22 -0.57 6.23
N GLY A 27 -8.46 -0.82 5.17
CA GLY A 27 -8.17 0.14 4.13
C GLY A 27 -7.87 -0.52 2.80
N ASP A 28 -7.69 0.29 1.76
CA ASP A 28 -7.23 -0.11 0.43
C ASP A 28 -7.96 -1.35 -0.12
N ILE A 29 -9.27 -1.20 -0.36
CA ILE A 29 -10.13 -2.29 -0.81
C ILE A 29 -9.95 -2.49 -2.31
N ALA A 30 -9.76 -3.75 -2.71
CA ALA A 30 -9.74 -4.17 -4.11
C ALA A 30 -10.72 -5.33 -4.34
N ILE A 31 -11.23 -5.43 -5.56
CA ILE A 31 -12.11 -6.50 -5.98
C ILE A 31 -11.56 -7.10 -7.26
N GLU A 32 -11.38 -8.42 -7.26
CA GLU A 32 -11.01 -9.19 -8.45
C GLU A 32 -11.97 -10.37 -8.56
N ASN A 33 -12.76 -10.39 -9.64
CA ASN A 33 -13.95 -11.24 -9.79
C ASN A 33 -14.93 -11.07 -8.60
N GLU A 34 -15.32 -12.15 -7.93
CA GLU A 34 -16.20 -12.11 -6.74
C GLU A 34 -15.40 -12.07 -5.42
N THR A 35 -14.08 -11.90 -5.49
CA THR A 35 -13.22 -11.94 -4.31
C THR A 35 -12.85 -10.54 -3.87
N VAL A 36 -13.05 -10.26 -2.58
CA VAL A 36 -12.69 -8.97 -1.96
C VAL A 36 -11.35 -9.10 -1.27
N TYR A 37 -10.49 -8.11 -1.48
CA TYR A 37 -9.19 -7.96 -0.85
C TYR A 37 -9.15 -6.63 -0.10
N TRP A 38 -8.44 -6.58 1.01
CA TRP A 38 -8.23 -5.35 1.77
C TRP A 38 -6.93 -5.41 2.55
N ILE A 39 -6.43 -4.23 2.93
CA ILE A 39 -5.38 -4.10 3.92
C ILE A 39 -6.02 -4.04 5.30
N GLU A 40 -5.54 -4.87 6.22
CA GLU A 40 -5.97 -4.91 7.62
C GLU A 40 -4.79 -4.70 8.57
N SER A 41 -4.96 -3.84 9.57
CA SER A 41 -3.97 -3.70 10.63
C SER A 41 -3.99 -4.93 11.56
N CYS A 42 -2.82 -5.43 11.94
CA CYS A 42 -2.62 -6.54 12.88
C CYS A 42 -1.97 -6.01 14.18
N PRO A 43 -2.74 -5.54 15.18
CA PRO A 43 -2.19 -4.88 16.36
C PRO A 43 -1.28 -5.77 17.21
N THR A 44 -1.58 -7.07 17.25
CA THR A 44 -0.77 -8.07 17.98
C THR A 44 0.55 -8.40 17.29
N GLU A 45 0.74 -7.95 16.05
CA GLU A 45 1.93 -8.19 15.23
C GLU A 45 2.70 -6.88 14.99
N GLN A 46 3.00 -6.18 16.09
CA GLN A 46 3.71 -4.89 16.09
C GLN A 46 3.00 -3.79 15.28
N GLY A 47 1.67 -3.92 15.08
CA GLY A 47 0.88 -2.96 14.32
C GLY A 47 1.17 -2.97 12.82
N ARG A 48 1.77 -4.05 12.29
CA ARG A 48 1.93 -4.22 10.84
C ARG A 48 0.56 -4.28 10.15
N ASN A 49 0.55 -4.01 8.86
CA ASN A 49 -0.59 -4.21 8.00
C ASN A 49 -0.39 -5.48 7.15
N SER A 50 -1.46 -6.22 6.92
CA SER A 50 -1.46 -7.41 6.08
C SER A 50 -2.54 -7.36 5.01
N ILE A 51 -2.39 -8.16 3.97
CA ILE A 51 -3.42 -8.32 2.93
C ILE A 51 -4.33 -9.47 3.34
N PHE A 52 -5.61 -9.17 3.45
CA PHE A 52 -6.65 -10.17 3.67
C PHE A 52 -7.48 -10.36 2.41
N ARG A 53 -8.10 -11.54 2.32
CA ARG A 53 -8.99 -11.92 1.23
C ARG A 53 -10.23 -12.60 1.77
N LYS A 54 -11.37 -12.37 1.11
CA LYS A 54 -12.60 -13.12 1.34
C LYS A 54 -13.31 -13.43 0.03
N LYS A 55 -13.54 -14.71 -0.21
CA LYS A 55 -14.43 -15.20 -1.28
C LYS A 55 -15.89 -15.27 -0.80
N PRO A 56 -16.87 -15.39 -1.72
CA PRO A 56 -18.26 -15.61 -1.34
C PRO A 56 -18.41 -16.88 -0.49
N GLY A 57 -19.12 -16.76 0.65
CA GLY A 57 -19.37 -17.90 1.55
C GLY A 57 -18.18 -18.36 2.42
N GLU A 58 -16.97 -17.85 2.19
CA GLU A 58 -15.78 -18.21 2.96
C GLU A 58 -15.49 -17.21 4.10
N THR A 59 -14.70 -17.64 5.08
CA THR A 59 -14.15 -16.77 6.12
C THR A 59 -12.97 -15.95 5.57
N PRO A 60 -12.73 -14.72 6.07
CA PRO A 60 -11.49 -13.99 5.77
C PRO A 60 -10.24 -14.83 6.01
N GLU A 61 -9.28 -14.71 5.11
CA GLU A 61 -7.97 -15.33 5.16
C GLU A 61 -6.89 -14.24 5.13
N ASN A 62 -5.91 -14.31 6.03
CA ASN A 62 -4.70 -13.49 5.96
C ASN A 62 -3.74 -14.09 4.94
N LEU A 63 -3.34 -13.33 3.94
CA LEU A 63 -2.47 -13.81 2.84
C LEU A 63 -0.98 -13.54 3.07
N LEU A 64 -0.61 -12.78 4.10
CA LEU A 64 0.78 -12.41 4.36
C LEU A 64 1.14 -12.58 5.84
N ASP A 65 2.15 -13.41 6.09
CA ASP A 65 2.74 -13.56 7.41
C ASP A 65 3.76 -12.45 7.69
N ALA A 66 4.07 -12.25 8.97
CA ALA A 66 5.23 -11.47 9.38
C ALA A 66 6.52 -12.02 8.72
N PRO A 67 7.48 -11.17 8.33
CA PRO A 67 7.62 -9.77 8.71
C PRO A 67 7.01 -8.76 7.72
N PHE A 68 6.24 -9.19 6.72
CA PHE A 68 5.71 -8.28 5.70
C PHE A 68 4.73 -7.28 6.32
N ASN A 69 4.93 -6.00 5.99
CA ASN A 69 4.11 -4.90 6.46
C ASN A 69 3.63 -4.06 5.27
N VAL A 70 2.38 -4.25 4.87
CA VAL A 70 1.81 -3.67 3.65
C VAL A 70 1.47 -2.20 3.88
N ARG A 71 2.43 -1.33 3.58
CA ARG A 71 2.33 0.11 3.80
C ARG A 71 3.39 0.83 2.97
N SER A 72 3.02 1.99 2.45
CA SER A 72 3.96 2.94 1.87
C SER A 72 4.17 4.15 2.78
N ARG A 73 5.33 4.79 2.62
CA ARG A 73 5.68 6.08 3.23
C ARG A 73 5.89 7.18 2.20
N VAL A 74 5.50 6.95 0.95
CA VAL A 74 5.46 8.03 -0.05
C VAL A 74 4.55 9.14 0.49
N HIS A 75 5.05 10.37 0.38
CA HIS A 75 4.47 11.58 0.96
C HIS A 75 4.28 11.53 2.48
N GLU A 76 4.91 10.59 3.19
CA GLU A 76 4.80 10.32 4.64
C GLU A 76 3.38 9.96 5.16
N TYR A 77 2.34 10.14 4.35
CA TYR A 77 0.95 9.79 4.69
C TYR A 77 0.60 8.35 4.32
N GLY A 78 1.23 7.78 3.28
CA GLY A 78 0.93 6.44 2.77
C GLY A 78 -0.39 6.37 1.97
N GLY A 79 -0.93 5.16 1.83
CA GLY A 79 -2.02 4.84 0.89
C GLY A 79 -1.50 4.13 -0.37
N GLY A 80 -2.39 3.57 -1.21
CA GLY A 80 -2.05 2.93 -2.48
C GLY A 80 -1.00 1.81 -2.38
N ALA A 81 -1.00 1.08 -1.27
CA ALA A 81 0.07 0.14 -0.93
C ALA A 81 -0.18 -1.26 -1.48
N MET A 82 -1.33 -1.52 -2.10
CA MET A 82 -1.69 -2.78 -2.73
C MET A 82 -2.32 -2.56 -4.10
N LEU A 83 -2.04 -3.47 -5.02
CA LEU A 83 -2.82 -3.66 -6.24
C LEU A 83 -3.10 -5.14 -6.45
N VAL A 84 -4.37 -5.46 -6.71
CA VAL A 84 -4.80 -6.81 -7.09
C VAL A 84 -5.12 -6.81 -8.57
N THR A 85 -4.63 -7.82 -9.27
CA THR A 85 -4.83 -8.01 -10.70
C THR A 85 -5.05 -9.50 -11.01
N PRO A 86 -5.51 -9.84 -12.23
CA PRO A 86 -5.49 -11.24 -12.68
C PRO A 86 -4.08 -11.87 -12.68
N GLY A 87 -3.04 -11.04 -12.83
CA GLY A 87 -1.63 -11.46 -12.86
C GLY A 87 -1.00 -11.64 -11.47
N GLY A 88 -1.70 -11.31 -10.39
CA GLY A 88 -1.24 -11.44 -9.01
C GLY A 88 -1.46 -10.17 -8.18
N ILE A 89 -0.94 -10.21 -6.96
CA ILE A 89 -1.01 -9.12 -5.98
C ILE A 89 0.35 -8.44 -5.91
N PHE A 90 0.36 -7.12 -6.02
CA PHE A 90 1.54 -6.27 -5.85
C PHE A 90 1.38 -5.44 -4.58
N PHE A 91 2.46 -5.22 -3.84
CA PHE A 91 2.40 -4.39 -2.65
C PHE A 91 3.72 -3.71 -2.29
N SER A 92 3.63 -2.57 -1.61
CA SER A 92 4.78 -1.91 -0.97
C SER A 92 5.01 -2.47 0.43
N ASN A 93 6.21 -2.96 0.69
CA ASN A 93 6.62 -3.44 2.00
C ASN A 93 7.31 -2.33 2.80
N ASP A 94 6.81 -1.98 3.99
CA ASP A 94 7.37 -0.89 4.82
C ASP A 94 8.78 -1.21 5.34
N GLY A 95 9.08 -2.51 5.53
CA GLY A 95 10.32 -2.97 6.17
C GLY A 95 11.57 -2.62 5.37
N ASP A 96 11.50 -2.70 4.04
CA ASP A 96 12.61 -2.43 3.12
C ASP A 96 12.24 -1.45 1.99
N ARG A 97 10.99 -0.96 1.97
CA ARG A 97 10.45 0.04 1.03
C ARG A 97 10.40 -0.44 -0.41
N GLN A 98 10.46 -1.75 -0.63
CA GLN A 98 10.45 -2.34 -1.96
C GLN A 98 9.06 -2.87 -2.34
N ILE A 99 8.85 -3.05 -3.64
CA ILE A 99 7.66 -3.68 -4.17
C ILE A 99 7.86 -5.19 -4.19
N TYR A 100 6.84 -5.90 -3.75
CA TYR A 100 6.74 -7.35 -3.81
C TYR A 100 5.54 -7.77 -4.65
N SER A 101 5.60 -8.98 -5.19
CA SER A 101 4.48 -9.61 -5.86
C SER A 101 4.29 -11.06 -5.42
N PHE A 102 3.06 -11.55 -5.46
CA PHE A 102 2.74 -12.94 -5.21
C PHE A 102 1.38 -13.35 -5.78
N GLN A 103 1.18 -14.65 -5.89
CA GLN A 103 -0.12 -15.27 -6.05
C GLN A 103 -0.58 -15.82 -4.69
N PRO A 104 -1.88 -15.80 -4.36
CA PRO A 104 -2.36 -16.42 -3.13
C PRO A 104 -1.94 -17.90 -3.03
N GLY A 105 -1.20 -18.23 -1.97
CA GLY A 105 -0.60 -19.57 -1.76
C GLY A 105 0.90 -19.65 -2.08
N ASP A 106 1.45 -18.68 -2.80
CA ASP A 106 2.88 -18.56 -3.07
C ASP A 106 3.56 -17.60 -2.08
N SER A 107 4.87 -17.75 -1.92
CA SER A 107 5.68 -16.80 -1.14
C SER A 107 5.94 -15.49 -1.92
N PRO A 108 5.91 -14.33 -1.24
CA PRO A 108 6.23 -13.04 -1.88
C PRO A 108 7.62 -12.98 -2.50
N LYS A 109 7.66 -12.48 -3.73
CA LYS A 109 8.88 -12.23 -4.50
C LYS A 109 9.10 -10.74 -4.61
N GLN A 110 10.28 -10.30 -4.20
CA GLN A 110 10.71 -8.92 -4.35
C GLN A 110 10.80 -8.59 -5.85
N LEU A 111 10.29 -7.43 -6.27
CA LEU A 111 10.35 -6.94 -7.65
C LEU A 111 11.39 -5.84 -7.82
N THR A 112 11.51 -4.96 -6.83
CA THR A 112 12.46 -3.84 -6.85
C THR A 112 13.55 -4.03 -5.81
N ASN A 113 14.74 -3.53 -6.11
CA ASN A 113 15.87 -3.43 -5.21
C ASN A 113 16.55 -2.06 -5.44
N SER A 114 15.87 -1.01 -4.97
CA SER A 114 16.33 0.37 -5.02
C SER A 114 16.26 0.98 -3.62
N PRO A 115 17.36 0.92 -2.83
CA PRO A 115 17.37 1.32 -1.41
C PRO A 115 16.94 2.76 -1.15
N GLU A 116 17.21 3.65 -2.10
CA GLU A 116 16.84 5.07 -2.02
C GLU A 116 15.41 5.34 -2.48
N SER A 117 14.66 4.31 -2.86
CA SER A 117 13.31 4.47 -3.39
C SER A 117 12.21 4.06 -2.42
N ARG A 118 11.06 4.71 -2.58
CA ARG A 118 9.79 4.29 -1.99
C ARG A 118 8.72 4.32 -3.06
N PHE A 119 7.77 3.40 -3.00
CA PHE A 119 6.78 3.22 -4.05
C PHE A 119 5.35 3.21 -3.50
N THR A 120 4.40 3.66 -4.32
CA THR A 120 2.96 3.60 -4.04
C THR A 120 2.12 3.77 -5.32
N ASP A 121 0.81 3.60 -5.20
CA ASP A 121 -0.20 4.04 -6.17
C ASP A 121 0.03 3.37 -7.53
N PHE A 122 -0.20 2.05 -7.52
CA PHE A 122 0.12 1.17 -8.62
C PHE A 122 -0.96 1.15 -9.71
N CYS A 123 -0.55 0.97 -10.95
CA CYS A 123 -1.43 0.72 -12.08
C CYS A 123 -0.82 -0.30 -13.03
N PHE A 124 -1.57 -1.36 -13.35
CA PHE A 124 -1.08 -2.45 -14.18
C PHE A 124 -1.29 -2.18 -15.68
N ASP A 125 -0.21 -2.25 -16.45
CA ASP A 125 -0.22 -2.23 -17.92
C ASP A 125 -0.10 -3.68 -18.42
N GLU A 126 -1.24 -4.36 -18.51
CA GLU A 126 -1.32 -5.77 -18.94
C GLU A 126 -0.66 -5.97 -20.32
N ARG A 127 -0.88 -5.02 -21.24
CA ARG A 127 -0.41 -5.12 -22.63
C ARG A 127 1.11 -5.20 -22.73
N ARG A 128 1.83 -4.56 -21.82
CA ARG A 128 3.31 -4.54 -21.78
C ARG A 128 3.88 -5.32 -20.62
N ASN A 129 3.04 -5.96 -19.81
CA ASN A 129 3.39 -6.65 -18.59
C ASN A 129 4.31 -5.81 -17.68
N ARG A 130 3.84 -4.61 -17.31
CA ARG A 130 4.58 -3.69 -16.44
C ARG A 130 3.67 -3.02 -15.43
N LEU A 131 4.27 -2.48 -14.38
CA LEU A 131 3.58 -1.72 -13.34
C LEU A 131 3.95 -0.24 -13.44
N PHE A 132 2.98 0.65 -13.59
CA PHE A 132 3.19 2.06 -13.28
C PHE A 132 3.04 2.29 -11.79
N THR A 133 3.85 3.19 -11.23
CA THR A 133 3.81 3.53 -9.80
C THR A 133 4.34 4.94 -9.59
N VAL A 134 3.89 5.58 -8.51
CA VAL A 134 4.55 6.76 -7.95
C VAL A 134 5.78 6.28 -7.18
N ARG A 135 6.92 6.92 -7.44
CA ARG A 135 8.20 6.64 -6.79
C ARG A 135 8.76 7.92 -6.19
N GLU A 136 9.15 7.86 -4.93
CA GLU A 136 10.08 8.83 -4.34
C GLU A 136 11.50 8.32 -4.50
N VAL A 137 12.43 9.22 -4.86
CA VAL A 137 13.87 8.99 -4.87
C VAL A 137 14.51 9.89 -3.81
N HIS A 138 15.14 9.28 -2.80
CA HIS A 138 15.75 9.94 -1.66
C HIS A 138 17.26 10.04 -1.86
N GLU A 139 17.76 11.22 -2.23
CA GLU A 139 19.20 11.45 -2.34
C GLU A 139 19.80 11.81 -0.98
N PRO A 140 21.00 11.28 -0.59
CA PRO A 140 21.57 11.44 0.75
C PRO A 140 21.77 12.87 1.28
N ASN A 141 21.64 13.90 0.43
CA ASN A 141 21.79 15.31 0.80
C ASN A 141 20.65 16.20 0.27
N ALA A 142 19.59 15.62 -0.27
CA ALA A 142 18.43 16.40 -0.70
C ALA A 142 17.55 16.73 0.51
N ALA A 143 17.03 17.96 0.55
CA ALA A 143 16.08 18.36 1.59
C ALA A 143 14.74 17.64 1.43
N GLU A 144 14.35 17.33 0.19
CA GLU A 144 13.10 16.69 -0.19
C GLU A 144 13.37 15.59 -1.23
N PRO A 145 12.60 14.49 -1.22
CA PRO A 145 12.74 13.46 -2.24
C PRO A 145 12.23 13.95 -3.59
N GLN A 146 12.79 13.42 -4.67
CA GLN A 146 12.22 13.63 -5.99
C GLN A 146 11.06 12.65 -6.21
N ASN A 147 9.88 13.18 -6.55
CA ASN A 147 8.74 12.35 -6.94
C ASN A 147 8.72 12.14 -8.47
N VAL A 148 8.45 10.91 -8.90
CA VAL A 148 8.34 10.54 -10.31
C VAL A 148 7.20 9.54 -10.53
N ILE A 149 6.63 9.53 -11.74
CA ILE A 149 5.93 8.34 -12.24
C ILE A 149 6.97 7.47 -12.93
N CYS A 150 7.09 6.22 -12.51
CA CYS A 150 7.96 5.24 -13.16
C CYS A 150 7.18 4.01 -13.62
N ALA A 151 7.78 3.23 -14.51
CA ALA A 151 7.36 1.90 -14.90
C ALA A 151 8.34 0.85 -14.38
N ILE A 152 7.81 -0.32 -14.01
CA ILE A 152 8.58 -1.49 -13.60
C ILE A 152 8.24 -2.63 -14.55
N ASP A 153 9.22 -3.13 -15.30
CA ASP A 153 9.01 -4.30 -16.16
C ASP A 153 8.85 -5.55 -15.30
N LEU A 154 7.77 -6.32 -15.49
CA LEU A 154 7.51 -7.52 -14.69
C LEU A 154 8.16 -8.78 -15.28
N ASN A 155 8.79 -8.69 -16.45
CA ASN A 155 9.56 -9.77 -17.06
C ASN A 155 11.03 -9.76 -16.60
N THR A 156 11.49 -8.63 -16.04
CA THR A 156 12.88 -8.42 -15.64
C THR A 156 12.95 -7.97 -14.19
N GLN A 157 13.81 -8.61 -13.41
CA GLN A 157 14.01 -8.24 -12.01
C GLN A 157 14.62 -6.83 -11.89
N ASN A 158 14.02 -5.97 -11.06
CA ASN A 158 14.54 -4.64 -10.72
C ASN A 158 14.78 -3.71 -11.94
N ASP A 159 13.94 -3.83 -12.96
CA ASP A 159 13.97 -2.92 -14.11
C ASP A 159 12.99 -1.76 -13.90
N ILE A 160 13.53 -0.59 -13.54
CA ILE A 160 12.76 0.61 -13.19
C ILE A 160 13.11 1.72 -14.18
N THR A 161 12.10 2.22 -14.89
CA THR A 161 12.23 3.31 -15.86
C THR A 161 11.39 4.50 -15.44
N ASP A 162 12.02 5.65 -15.19
CA ASP A 162 11.31 6.90 -14.90
C ASP A 162 10.64 7.43 -16.18
N LEU A 163 9.38 7.85 -16.08
CA LEU A 163 8.56 8.28 -17.22
C LEU A 163 8.19 9.75 -17.16
N VAL A 164 7.86 10.24 -15.96
CA VAL A 164 7.43 11.62 -15.74
C VAL A 164 8.10 12.17 -14.49
N SER A 165 8.68 13.36 -14.61
CA SER A 165 9.35 14.09 -13.53
C SER A 165 9.20 15.60 -13.74
N GLY A 166 9.48 16.39 -12.70
CA GLY A 166 9.48 17.85 -12.75
C GLY A 166 8.49 18.55 -11.81
N ALA A 167 7.34 17.93 -11.51
CA ALA A 167 6.47 18.33 -10.41
C ALA A 167 7.00 17.83 -9.05
N ASP A 168 6.60 18.53 -7.98
CA ASP A 168 6.99 18.15 -6.61
C ASP A 168 6.22 16.90 -6.15
N PHE A 169 5.03 16.67 -6.69
CA PHE A 169 4.18 15.53 -6.32
C PHE A 169 3.45 14.92 -7.52
N TYR A 170 3.19 13.62 -7.43
CA TYR A 170 2.40 12.85 -8.38
C TYR A 170 1.44 11.89 -7.67
N SER A 171 0.30 11.59 -8.30
CA SER A 171 -0.63 10.57 -7.81
C SER A 171 -1.53 10.01 -8.92
N ASN A 172 -2.15 8.89 -8.63
CA ASN A 172 -3.15 8.15 -9.38
C ASN A 172 -2.78 7.91 -10.85
N PRO A 173 -1.61 7.32 -11.14
CA PRO A 173 -1.32 6.86 -12.50
C PRO A 173 -2.43 5.91 -12.95
N THR A 174 -3.04 6.18 -14.09
CA THR A 174 -4.15 5.39 -14.62
C THR A 174 -3.97 5.21 -16.12
N ILE A 175 -3.76 3.97 -16.54
CA ILE A 175 -3.63 3.63 -17.96
C ILE A 175 -5.02 3.58 -18.61
N SER A 176 -5.14 4.07 -19.84
CA SER A 176 -6.35 3.90 -20.65
C SER A 176 -6.59 2.42 -20.98
N PRO A 177 -7.84 1.99 -21.23
CA PRO A 177 -8.15 0.59 -21.54
C PRO A 177 -7.39 0.02 -22.75
N ASP A 178 -7.02 0.86 -23.72
CA ASP A 178 -6.25 0.46 -24.92
C ASP A 178 -4.73 0.46 -24.69
N GLY A 179 -4.28 0.87 -23.51
CA GLY A 179 -2.87 0.95 -23.11
C GLY A 179 -2.06 2.02 -23.83
N ASN A 180 -2.71 3.01 -24.45
CA ASN A 180 -2.02 4.03 -25.27
C ASN A 180 -1.88 5.39 -24.57
N ARG A 181 -2.57 5.62 -23.46
CA ARG A 181 -2.49 6.88 -22.70
C ARG A 181 -2.35 6.58 -21.21
N LEU A 182 -1.61 7.44 -20.53
CA LEU A 182 -1.48 7.43 -19.08
C LEU A 182 -1.95 8.79 -18.57
N ALA A 183 -2.89 8.79 -17.63
CA ALA A 183 -3.31 9.97 -16.89
C ALA A 183 -2.75 9.91 -15.47
N PHE A 184 -2.51 11.06 -14.86
CA PHE A 184 -2.04 11.19 -13.47
C PHE A 184 -2.35 12.60 -12.97
N LEU A 185 -2.32 12.78 -11.65
CA LEU A 185 -2.35 14.07 -10.99
C LEU A 185 -0.91 14.53 -10.71
N CYS A 186 -0.65 15.83 -10.83
CA CYS A 186 0.61 16.44 -10.41
C CYS A 186 0.38 17.85 -9.86
N TRP A 187 1.21 18.26 -8.90
CA TRP A 187 1.17 19.60 -8.32
C TRP A 187 2.52 19.98 -7.72
N HIS A 188 2.66 21.26 -7.39
CA HIS A 188 3.85 21.84 -6.78
C HIS A 188 3.54 22.33 -5.37
N HIS A 189 4.59 22.58 -4.60
CA HIS A 189 4.51 23.38 -3.39
C HIS A 189 3.93 24.78 -3.69
N PRO A 190 3.22 25.38 -2.72
CA PRO A 190 2.69 26.74 -2.83
C PRO A 190 3.74 27.83 -3.05
#